data_AF-A0A2U3Q8R5-F1
#
_entry.id   AF-A0A2U3Q8R5-F1
#
_cell.length_a   1.000
_cell.length_b   1.000
_cell.length_c   1.000
_cell.angle_alpha   90.00
_cell.angle_beta   90.00
_cell.angle_gamma   90.00
#
_symmetry.space_group_name_H-M   'P 1'
#
loop_
_entity.id
_entity.type
_entity.pdbx_description
1 polymer ?
#
loop_
_entity_poly.entity_id
_entity_poly.type
_entity_poly.pdbx_seq_one_letter_code
_entity_poly.pdbx_strand_id
1 'polypeptide(L)'
;MFIIVQIPFADFRPIITGERGRLRSPDWAADEPKGFVRGFGKVSPRNSSGLGLVGESRFADMDNAIRFPEHIDYREDSWPSSLDVVPWFRRLYFDGQIAGRFEIGFLIAEDYEELVFGRDDIAAPIRPAILAQCLLATSVQINSVDGSKQTMPFARCSKFLGLAYLAASTSNSGLMSYPIAETFGSAFFTGDPLVTIRIASGRPISDGRDRRYLTNHNEPALFITSARGSKRNNVIVQASERGTREETSQERVTRVLFAHLNSLAFAYAQLQHVGSSISGKTNREILRNAIKAMIDRLATFNQGDARDKDAAFSEGLRTFAKAYSGRIEELATKLEALSLEWNKPTKFERFRGYFKSVHDLVIRTSVEKAIDISMKGGT
;
A
#
# COMPACT_ATOMS: atom_id res chain seq x y z
N MET A 1 14.72 -11.28 0.04
CA MET A 1 13.82 -10.43 0.84
C MET A 1 12.92 -9.66 -0.10
N PHE A 2 11.72 -9.27 0.33
CA PHE A 2 10.80 -8.50 -0.49
C PHE A 2 10.36 -7.24 0.24
N ILE A 3 10.47 -6.08 -0.43
CA ILE A 3 10.16 -4.78 0.14
C ILE A 3 9.07 -4.13 -0.69
N ILE A 4 8.05 -3.57 -0.06
CA ILE A 4 7.04 -2.75 -0.72
C ILE A 4 7.03 -1.37 -0.08
N VAL A 5 6.99 -0.34 -0.90
CA VAL A 5 6.71 1.03 -0.48
C VAL A 5 5.36 1.46 -1.01
N GLN A 6 4.46 1.83 -0.11
CA GLN A 6 3.12 2.31 -0.42
C GLN A 6 3.00 3.79 -0.08
N ILE A 7 2.54 4.58 -1.05
CA ILE A 7 2.22 6.00 -0.86
C ILE A 7 0.72 6.13 -1.09
N PRO A 8 -0.11 6.22 -0.03
CA PRO A 8 -1.54 6.38 -0.20
C PRO A 8 -1.83 7.76 -0.79
N PHE A 9 -2.89 7.87 -1.57
CA PHE A 9 -3.40 9.15 -2.03
C PHE A 9 -4.93 9.16 -1.95
N ALA A 10 -5.49 10.36 -1.92
CA ALA A 10 -6.91 10.62 -1.92
C ALA A 10 -7.24 11.50 -3.12
N ASP A 11 -8.24 11.11 -3.90
CA ASP A 11 -8.74 11.90 -5.03
C ASP A 11 -10.24 12.11 -4.89
N PHE A 12 -10.64 13.30 -4.46
CA PHE A 12 -12.04 13.67 -4.24
C PHE A 12 -12.69 14.30 -5.47
N ARG A 13 -11.95 14.46 -6.58
CA ARG A 13 -12.51 14.97 -7.83
C ARG A 13 -13.76 14.20 -8.27
N PRO A 14 -13.86 12.86 -8.18
CA PRO A 14 -15.07 12.13 -8.57
C PRO A 14 -16.34 12.50 -7.80
N ILE A 15 -16.21 13.05 -6.59
CA ILE A 15 -17.34 13.37 -5.72
C ILE A 15 -17.61 14.88 -5.60
N ILE A 16 -16.66 15.73 -5.97
CA ILE A 16 -16.83 17.20 -6.00
C ILE A 16 -17.56 17.64 -7.27
N THR A 17 -18.47 18.62 -7.15
CA THR A 17 -19.19 19.20 -8.28
C THR A 17 -18.24 19.67 -9.39
N GLY A 18 -18.54 19.29 -10.64
CA GLY A 18 -17.73 19.65 -11.82
C GLY A 18 -16.48 18.79 -12.04
N GLU A 19 -16.23 17.79 -11.19
CA GLU A 19 -15.13 16.81 -11.26
C GLU A 19 -13.71 17.39 -11.39
N ARG A 20 -13.57 18.72 -11.30
CA ARG A 20 -12.34 19.49 -11.55
C ARG A 20 -11.57 19.02 -12.78
N GLY A 21 -12.29 18.74 -13.86
CA GLY A 21 -11.70 18.35 -15.15
C GLY A 21 -11.08 16.96 -15.18
N ARG A 22 -11.33 16.10 -14.18
CA ARG A 22 -10.87 14.71 -14.16
C ARG A 22 -11.31 13.96 -15.43
N LEU A 23 -10.40 13.16 -15.98
CA LEU A 23 -10.71 12.29 -17.10
C LEU A 23 -11.57 11.11 -16.63
N ARG A 24 -12.57 10.75 -17.44
CA ARG A 24 -13.39 9.54 -17.22
C ARG A 24 -12.65 8.23 -17.54
N SER A 25 -11.53 8.31 -18.26
CA SER A 25 -10.71 7.16 -18.65
C SER A 25 -9.31 7.24 -18.02
N PRO A 26 -8.77 6.14 -17.48
CA PRO A 26 -9.45 4.85 -17.33
C PRO A 26 -10.59 4.95 -16.31
N ASP A 27 -11.69 4.24 -16.60
CA ASP A 27 -12.78 4.12 -15.64
C ASP A 27 -12.36 3.12 -14.56
N TRP A 28 -11.77 3.66 -13.50
CA TRP A 28 -11.30 2.89 -12.35
C TRP A 28 -12.43 2.22 -11.56
N ALA A 29 -13.68 2.66 -11.73
CA ALA A 29 -14.84 2.09 -11.06
C ALA A 29 -15.45 0.91 -11.84
N ALA A 30 -15.11 0.76 -13.12
CA ALA A 30 -15.51 -0.38 -13.93
C ALA A 30 -14.89 -1.68 -13.39
N ASP A 31 -15.56 -2.82 -13.61
CA ASP A 31 -15.05 -4.13 -13.19
C ASP A 31 -13.72 -4.48 -13.87
N GLU A 32 -13.57 -4.06 -15.13
CA GLU A 32 -12.35 -4.21 -15.91
C GLU A 32 -11.86 -2.86 -16.46
N PRO A 33 -11.15 -2.06 -15.66
CA PRO A 33 -10.58 -0.81 -16.14
C PRO A 33 -9.64 -1.08 -17.34
N LYS A 34 -9.87 -0.39 -18.46
CA LYS A 34 -9.06 -0.48 -19.69
C LYS A 34 -8.53 0.90 -20.05
N GLY A 35 -7.41 0.92 -20.76
CA GLY A 35 -6.81 2.14 -21.28
C GLY A 35 -5.40 2.38 -20.75
N PHE A 36 -5.04 3.66 -20.66
CA PHE A 36 -3.70 4.13 -20.36
C PHE A 36 -3.77 5.40 -19.54
N VAL A 37 -2.87 5.54 -18.57
CA VAL A 37 -2.69 6.79 -17.81
C VAL A 37 -1.51 7.55 -18.40
N ARG A 38 -1.75 8.77 -18.89
CA ARG A 38 -0.73 9.57 -19.59
C ARG A 38 0.51 9.80 -18.73
N GLY A 39 1.72 9.60 -19.27
CA GLY A 39 2.96 9.75 -18.48
C GLY A 39 3.21 8.65 -17.44
N PHE A 40 2.27 7.72 -17.28
CA PHE A 40 2.37 6.54 -16.46
C PHE A 40 2.48 5.32 -17.39
N GLY A 41 1.38 4.65 -17.69
CA GLY A 41 1.45 3.35 -18.30
C GLY A 41 0.09 2.76 -18.63
N LYS A 42 0.14 1.60 -19.30
CA LYS A 42 -1.07 0.83 -19.63
C LYS A 42 -1.72 0.31 -18.35
N VAL A 43 -3.04 0.27 -18.34
CA VAL A 43 -3.79 -0.43 -17.30
C VAL A 43 -3.70 -1.92 -17.60
N SER A 44 -2.99 -2.65 -16.76
CA SER A 44 -2.71 -4.08 -16.93
C SER A 44 -3.38 -4.89 -15.84
N PRO A 45 -3.79 -6.14 -16.13
CA PRO A 45 -4.14 -7.07 -15.07
C PRO A 45 -2.92 -7.39 -14.20
N ARG A 46 -3.15 -7.76 -12.94
CA ARG A 46 -2.09 -8.13 -12.01
C ARG A 46 -1.57 -9.54 -12.30
N ASN A 47 -0.32 -9.61 -12.77
CA ASN A 47 0.38 -10.86 -13.08
C ASN A 47 0.87 -11.57 -11.81
N SER A 48 -0.06 -12.18 -11.10
CA SER A 48 0.13 -13.28 -10.14
C SER A 48 -1.27 -13.61 -9.64
N SER A 49 -1.84 -14.70 -10.19
CA SER A 49 -3.25 -15.11 -10.06
C SER A 49 -4.23 -14.08 -10.64
N GLY A 50 -4.71 -14.25 -11.87
CA GLY A 50 -5.63 -13.34 -12.58
C GLY A 50 -7.02 -13.19 -11.93
N LEU A 51 -7.07 -12.97 -10.64
CA LEU A 51 -8.26 -12.91 -9.81
C LEU A 51 -8.69 -11.44 -9.70
N GLY A 52 -9.82 -11.16 -10.35
CA GLY A 52 -10.37 -9.84 -10.62
C GLY A 52 -10.87 -9.08 -9.39
N LEU A 53 -10.01 -8.68 -8.46
CA LEU A 53 -10.34 -7.61 -7.50
C LEU A 53 -10.55 -6.26 -8.21
N VAL A 54 -11.76 -5.76 -8.39
CA VAL A 54 -11.94 -4.38 -8.89
C VAL A 54 -11.17 -3.41 -7.97
N GLY A 55 -10.22 -2.63 -8.53
CA GLY A 55 -9.29 -1.78 -7.76
C GLY A 55 -7.93 -2.40 -7.35
N GLU A 56 -7.72 -3.72 -7.50
CA GLU A 56 -6.41 -4.42 -7.32
C GLU A 56 -6.06 -5.41 -8.44
N SER A 57 -7.06 -5.84 -9.20
CA SER A 57 -6.99 -6.71 -10.36
C SER A 57 -6.25 -6.05 -11.47
N ARG A 58 -6.32 -4.72 -11.50
CA ARG A 58 -5.68 -3.89 -12.48
C ARG A 58 -4.96 -2.74 -11.80
N PHE A 59 -3.84 -2.40 -12.39
CA PHE A 59 -3.06 -1.24 -12.02
C PHE A 59 -2.62 -0.54 -13.30
N ALA A 60 -2.38 0.76 -13.21
CA ALA A 60 -1.60 1.45 -14.23
C ALA A 60 -0.12 1.27 -13.90
N ASP A 61 0.67 0.91 -14.90
CA ASP A 61 2.13 0.88 -14.78
C ASP A 61 2.68 2.29 -14.52
N MET A 62 3.71 2.40 -13.69
CA MET A 62 4.34 3.65 -13.30
C MET A 62 5.78 3.79 -13.80
N ASP A 63 6.27 2.89 -14.65
CA ASP A 63 7.65 2.89 -15.14
C ASP A 63 8.03 4.22 -15.81
N ASN A 64 7.09 4.90 -16.48
CA ASN A 64 7.38 6.21 -17.05
C ASN A 64 7.31 7.36 -16.03
N ALA A 65 6.54 7.22 -14.96
CA ALA A 65 6.30 8.30 -14.00
C ALA A 65 7.43 8.43 -12.96
N ILE A 66 8.06 7.31 -12.59
CA ILE A 66 9.16 7.28 -11.62
C ILE A 66 10.27 6.33 -12.06
N ARG A 67 11.50 6.84 -12.07
CA ARG A 67 12.71 6.09 -12.36
C ARG A 67 13.58 6.00 -11.11
N PHE A 68 14.11 4.80 -10.89
CA PHE A 68 15.07 4.48 -9.84
C PHE A 68 16.41 4.19 -10.49
N PRO A 69 17.53 4.29 -9.75
CA PRO A 69 18.75 3.60 -10.15
C PRO A 69 18.46 2.10 -10.31
N GLU A 70 19.25 1.44 -11.15
CA GLU A 70 19.14 -0.01 -11.40
C GLU A 70 19.38 -0.82 -10.12
N HIS A 71 20.37 -0.38 -9.35
CA HIS A 71 20.82 -0.99 -8.11
C HIS A 71 20.77 0.04 -6.97
N ILE A 72 20.34 -0.41 -5.79
CA ILE A 72 20.34 0.37 -4.55
C ILE A 72 21.17 -0.41 -3.53
N ASP A 73 22.39 0.08 -3.28
CA ASP A 73 23.30 -0.54 -2.34
C ASP A 73 22.87 -0.29 -0.90
N TYR A 74 22.54 -1.36 -0.19
CA TYR A 74 22.40 -1.36 1.25
C TYR A 74 23.59 -2.08 1.88
N ARG A 75 24.38 -1.35 2.68
CA ARG A 75 25.56 -1.89 3.35
C ARG A 75 25.48 -1.72 4.86
N GLU A 76 25.91 -2.74 5.57
CA GLU A 76 26.20 -2.71 6.99
C GLU A 76 27.71 -2.86 7.18
N ASP A 77 28.28 -2.17 8.19
CA ASP A 77 29.73 -2.17 8.42
C ASP A 77 30.28 -3.59 8.67
N SER A 78 29.47 -4.46 9.26
CA SER A 78 29.80 -5.84 9.58
C SER A 78 29.60 -6.83 8.42
N TRP A 79 29.10 -6.39 7.26
CA TRP A 79 28.84 -7.28 6.13
C TRP A 79 30.03 -7.34 5.16
N PRO A 80 30.28 -8.50 4.54
CA PRO A 80 31.38 -8.67 3.59
C PRO A 80 31.15 -7.89 2.27
N SER A 81 29.88 -7.63 1.92
CA SER A 81 29.46 -6.91 0.71
C SER A 81 28.15 -6.16 0.96
N SER A 82 27.77 -5.24 0.05
CA SER A 82 26.42 -4.65 0.05
C SER A 82 25.38 -5.69 -0.37
N LEU A 83 24.16 -5.53 0.15
CA LEU A 83 22.97 -6.11 -0.44
C LEU A 83 22.50 -5.22 -1.58
N ASP A 84 22.31 -5.84 -2.74
CA ASP A 84 21.76 -5.18 -3.90
C ASP A 84 20.23 -5.23 -3.88
N VAL A 85 19.60 -4.06 -3.76
CA VAL A 85 18.15 -3.90 -3.78
C VAL A 85 17.72 -3.39 -5.15
N VAL A 86 16.97 -4.21 -5.89
CA VAL A 86 16.54 -3.88 -7.25
C VAL A 86 15.05 -3.51 -7.30
N PRO A 87 14.66 -2.44 -8.00
CA PRO A 87 13.25 -2.15 -8.26
C PRO A 87 12.61 -3.28 -9.08
N TRP A 88 11.48 -3.80 -8.62
CA TRP A 88 10.81 -4.94 -9.26
C TRP A 88 9.51 -4.54 -9.98
N PHE A 89 8.66 -3.73 -9.37
CA PHE A 89 7.46 -3.23 -10.01
C PHE A 89 7.08 -1.85 -9.48
N ARG A 90 6.33 -1.09 -10.29
CA ARG A 90 5.78 0.23 -9.92
C ARG A 90 4.34 0.30 -10.41
N ARG A 91 3.38 0.46 -9.49
CA ARG A 91 1.96 0.29 -9.76
C ARG A 91 1.13 1.40 -9.15
N LEU A 92 0.19 1.92 -9.92
CA LEU A 92 -0.84 2.85 -9.47
C LEU A 92 -2.16 2.08 -9.34
N TYR A 93 -2.70 2.08 -8.12
CA TYR A 93 -4.04 1.58 -7.81
C TYR A 93 -4.96 2.73 -7.43
N PHE A 94 -6.21 2.67 -7.89
CA PHE A 94 -7.27 3.58 -7.49
C PHE A 94 -8.58 2.81 -7.42
N ASP A 95 -9.37 3.08 -6.38
CA ASP A 95 -10.64 2.40 -6.13
C ASP A 95 -11.82 2.93 -6.97
N GLY A 96 -11.56 3.93 -7.81
CA GLY A 96 -12.56 4.61 -8.63
C GLY A 96 -13.41 5.63 -7.87
N GLN A 97 -13.24 5.74 -6.56
CA GLN A 97 -14.04 6.60 -5.70
C GLN A 97 -13.20 7.71 -5.09
N ILE A 98 -12.44 7.40 -4.05
CA ILE A 98 -11.73 8.41 -3.27
C ILE A 98 -10.33 7.98 -2.84
N ALA A 99 -10.00 6.68 -2.88
CA ALA A 99 -8.78 6.15 -2.30
C ALA A 99 -7.93 5.42 -3.34
N GLY A 100 -6.63 5.71 -3.34
CA GLY A 100 -5.67 4.98 -4.13
C GLY A 100 -4.31 4.93 -3.47
N ARG A 101 -3.36 4.30 -4.16
CA ARG A 101 -1.96 4.30 -3.74
C ARG A 101 -1.02 4.12 -4.93
N PHE A 102 0.17 4.67 -4.76
CA PHE A 102 1.34 4.24 -5.53
C PHE A 102 2.02 3.11 -4.75
N GLU A 103 2.34 2.01 -5.42
CA GLU A 103 2.96 0.83 -4.84
C GLU A 103 4.21 0.47 -5.63
N ILE A 104 5.36 0.50 -4.95
CA ILE A 104 6.66 0.20 -5.54
C ILE A 104 7.23 -1.01 -4.81
N GLY A 105 7.48 -2.09 -5.56
CA GLY A 105 8.10 -3.30 -5.04
C GLY A 105 9.59 -3.34 -5.35
N PHE A 106 10.38 -3.87 -4.42
CA PHE A 106 11.81 -4.12 -4.56
C PHE A 106 12.13 -5.55 -4.16
N LEU A 107 13.11 -6.13 -4.82
CA LEU A 107 13.65 -7.45 -4.49
C LEU A 107 15.10 -7.33 -4.06
N ILE A 108 15.51 -8.25 -3.19
CA ILE A 108 16.93 -8.57 -3.02
C ILE A 108 17.15 -9.92 -3.69
N ALA A 109 18.15 -9.98 -4.57
CA ALA A 109 18.46 -11.18 -5.32
C ALA A 109 19.00 -12.29 -4.40
N GLU A 110 18.58 -13.53 -4.62
CA GLU A 110 18.81 -14.66 -3.69
C GLU A 110 20.30 -15.03 -3.58
N ASP A 111 21.03 -14.92 -4.69
CA ASP A 111 22.48 -15.08 -4.77
C ASP A 111 23.23 -14.07 -3.89
N TYR A 112 22.77 -12.82 -3.86
CA TYR A 112 23.33 -11.80 -2.96
C TYR A 112 22.97 -12.08 -1.50
N GLU A 113 21.78 -12.61 -1.23
CA GLU A 113 21.41 -13.00 0.15
C GLU A 113 22.21 -14.18 0.66
N GLU A 114 22.46 -15.20 -0.17
CA GLU A 114 23.33 -16.32 0.17
C GLU A 114 24.78 -15.86 0.36
N LEU A 115 25.27 -14.93 -0.47
CA LEU A 115 26.62 -14.38 -0.31
C LEU A 115 26.80 -13.65 1.03
N VAL A 116 25.80 -12.86 1.44
CA VAL A 116 25.87 -12.06 2.67
C VAL A 116 25.53 -12.88 3.91
N PHE A 117 24.59 -13.82 3.82
CA PHE A 117 24.03 -14.53 4.99
C PHE A 117 24.21 -16.05 4.96
N GLY A 118 24.89 -16.61 3.95
CA GLY A 118 25.12 -18.05 3.82
C GLY A 118 26.37 -18.55 4.54
N ARG A 119 27.11 -17.67 5.22
CA ARG A 119 28.25 -18.06 6.07
C ARG A 119 27.87 -17.88 7.54
N ASP A 120 27.89 -18.97 8.29
CA ASP A 120 27.47 -19.04 9.70
C ASP A 120 28.32 -18.15 10.63
N ASP A 121 29.51 -17.74 10.20
CA ASP A 121 30.45 -16.88 10.92
C ASP A 121 30.17 -15.36 10.77
N ILE A 122 29.30 -14.95 9.85
CA ILE A 122 29.02 -13.53 9.52
C ILE A 122 27.50 -13.23 9.54
N ALA A 123 26.73 -13.91 10.39
CA ALA A 123 25.29 -13.71 10.50
C ALA A 123 24.90 -12.40 11.21
N ALA A 124 25.47 -11.26 10.78
CA ALA A 124 25.11 -9.97 11.35
C ALA A 124 23.65 -9.66 11.00
N PRO A 125 22.84 -9.27 11.99
CA PRO A 125 21.39 -9.21 11.84
C PRO A 125 20.95 -8.08 10.90
N ILE A 126 19.94 -8.34 10.06
CA ILE A 126 19.32 -7.31 9.21
C ILE A 126 18.71 -6.24 10.11
N ARG A 127 18.93 -4.95 9.79
CA ARG A 127 18.33 -3.82 10.50
C ARG A 127 17.25 -3.18 9.63
N PRO A 128 15.96 -3.59 9.74
CA PRO A 128 14.93 -3.19 8.79
C PRO A 128 14.72 -1.67 8.74
N ALA A 129 14.91 -0.98 9.86
CA ALA A 129 14.83 0.47 9.93
C ALA A 129 15.93 1.18 9.11
N ILE A 130 17.15 0.63 9.10
CA ILE A 130 18.27 1.18 8.34
C ILE A 130 18.14 0.85 6.85
N LEU A 131 17.71 -0.37 6.52
CA LEU A 131 17.37 -0.76 5.15
C LEU A 131 16.29 0.17 4.57
N ALA A 132 15.19 0.38 5.30
CA ALA A 132 14.13 1.30 4.88
C ALA A 132 14.64 2.74 4.76
N GLN A 133 15.51 3.20 5.66
CA GLN A 133 16.13 4.53 5.59
C GLN A 133 17.00 4.67 4.33
N CYS A 134 17.83 3.68 4.01
CA CYS A 134 18.65 3.65 2.81
C CYS A 134 17.76 3.73 1.55
N LEU A 135 16.74 2.87 1.47
CA LEU A 135 15.79 2.85 0.37
C LEU A 135 15.11 4.21 0.17
N LEU A 136 14.63 4.82 1.26
CA LEU A 136 13.94 6.12 1.24
C LEU A 136 14.87 7.30 0.97
N ALA A 137 16.18 7.16 1.20
CA ALA A 137 17.19 8.15 0.85
C ALA A 137 17.61 8.09 -0.62
N THR A 138 17.35 6.98 -1.31
CA THR A 138 17.67 6.79 -2.73
C THR A 138 17.16 7.94 -3.59
N SER A 139 18.03 8.44 -4.47
CA SER A 139 17.67 9.46 -5.45
C SER A 139 16.79 8.88 -6.55
N VAL A 140 15.60 9.42 -6.74
CA VAL A 140 14.64 9.02 -7.77
C VAL A 140 14.34 10.18 -8.71
N GLN A 141 14.02 9.87 -9.97
CA GLN A 141 13.56 10.83 -10.95
C GLN A 141 12.05 10.70 -11.14
N ILE A 142 11.31 11.79 -10.97
CA ILE A 142 9.89 11.90 -11.31
C ILE A 142 9.76 12.59 -12.66
N ASN A 143 9.01 11.96 -13.57
CA ASN A 143 8.70 12.51 -14.89
C ASN A 143 7.25 12.96 -14.91
N SER A 144 7.04 14.20 -15.35
CA SER A 144 5.71 14.76 -15.57
C SER A 144 5.28 14.62 -17.03
N VAL A 145 3.99 14.76 -17.27
CA VAL A 145 3.37 14.68 -18.60
C VAL A 145 3.86 15.78 -19.55
N ASP A 146 4.24 16.94 -19.01
CA ASP A 146 4.81 18.07 -19.76
C ASP A 146 6.28 17.86 -20.14
N GLY A 147 6.86 16.70 -19.83
CA GLY A 147 8.25 16.37 -20.10
C GLY A 147 9.22 16.89 -19.03
N SER A 148 8.76 17.64 -18.02
CA SER A 148 9.61 18.06 -16.91
C SER A 148 10.07 16.85 -16.10
N LYS A 149 11.32 16.91 -15.62
CA LYS A 149 11.97 15.87 -14.84
C LYS A 149 12.52 16.47 -13.55
N GLN A 150 12.31 15.78 -12.44
CA GLN A 150 12.81 16.22 -11.14
C GLN A 150 13.46 15.08 -10.39
N THR A 151 14.67 15.31 -9.90
CA THR A 151 15.42 14.35 -9.10
C THR A 151 15.35 14.71 -7.62
N MET A 152 15.03 13.74 -6.76
CA MET A 152 14.88 13.96 -5.32
C MET A 152 15.02 12.66 -4.53
N PRO A 153 15.24 12.71 -3.20
CA PRO A 153 15.15 11.52 -2.35
C PRO A 153 13.75 10.88 -2.43
N PHE A 154 13.69 9.55 -2.43
CA PHE A 154 12.44 8.79 -2.57
C PHE A 154 11.41 9.15 -1.49
N ALA A 155 11.86 9.40 -0.25
CA ALA A 155 11.03 9.90 0.85
C ALA A 155 10.23 11.18 0.53
N ARG A 156 10.68 11.98 -0.45
CA ARG A 156 10.09 13.28 -0.80
C ARG A 156 9.28 13.25 -2.08
N CYS A 157 9.15 12.09 -2.74
CA CYS A 157 8.52 12.01 -4.05
C CYS A 157 6.99 12.10 -4.05
N SER A 158 6.32 11.85 -2.92
CA SER A 158 4.86 11.73 -2.85
C SER A 158 4.13 12.89 -3.51
N LYS A 159 4.49 14.14 -3.17
CA LYS A 159 3.88 15.34 -3.75
C LYS A 159 4.02 15.35 -5.27
N PHE A 160 5.20 15.07 -5.79
CA PHE A 160 5.49 15.16 -7.22
C PHE A 160 4.87 14.03 -8.03
N LEU A 161 4.79 12.82 -7.46
CA LEU A 161 3.96 11.74 -8.02
C LEU A 161 2.49 12.14 -8.08
N GLY A 162 1.98 12.80 -7.04
CA GLY A 162 0.63 13.35 -7.02
C GLY A 162 0.38 14.40 -8.10
N LEU A 163 1.31 15.35 -8.27
CA LEU A 163 1.23 16.35 -9.34
C LEU A 163 1.27 15.70 -10.73
N ALA A 164 2.14 14.71 -10.94
CA ALA A 164 2.21 13.95 -12.18
C ALA A 164 0.89 13.20 -12.44
N TYR A 165 0.30 12.58 -11.42
CA TYR A 165 -1.01 11.93 -11.52
C TYR A 165 -2.11 12.92 -11.91
N LEU A 166 -2.16 14.10 -11.28
CA LEU A 166 -3.12 15.14 -11.62
C LEU A 166 -2.97 15.60 -13.07
N ALA A 167 -1.74 15.85 -13.53
CA ALA A 167 -1.47 16.18 -14.93
C ALA A 167 -1.94 15.08 -15.89
N ALA A 168 -1.73 13.82 -15.50
CA ALA A 168 -2.08 12.65 -16.30
C ALA A 168 -3.58 12.37 -16.39
N SER A 169 -4.33 12.75 -15.34
CA SER A 169 -5.73 12.41 -15.15
C SER A 169 -6.67 13.60 -15.25
N THR A 170 -6.20 14.73 -15.77
CA THR A 170 -7.00 15.94 -16.01
C THR A 170 -7.03 16.26 -17.50
N SER A 171 -8.20 16.60 -18.02
CA SER A 171 -8.36 17.05 -19.41
C SER A 171 -7.60 18.36 -19.66
N ASN A 172 -7.21 18.60 -20.92
CA ASN A 172 -6.49 19.84 -21.28
C ASN A 172 -7.32 21.10 -20.94
N SER A 173 -8.63 21.08 -21.17
CA SER A 173 -9.53 22.17 -20.75
C SER A 173 -9.63 22.28 -19.22
N GLY A 174 -9.70 21.13 -18.53
CA GLY A 174 -9.67 21.05 -17.07
C GLY A 174 -8.41 21.67 -16.46
N LEU A 175 -7.24 21.48 -17.08
CA LEU A 175 -5.98 22.08 -16.62
C LEU A 175 -5.98 23.61 -16.68
N MET A 176 -6.75 24.20 -17.59
CA MET A 176 -6.91 25.66 -17.69
C MET A 176 -7.87 26.20 -16.62
N SER A 177 -8.93 25.46 -16.31
CA SER A 177 -9.93 25.84 -15.32
C SER A 177 -9.54 25.50 -13.87
N TYR A 178 -8.72 24.48 -13.69
CA TYR A 178 -8.33 23.95 -12.38
C TYR A 178 -6.81 23.69 -12.38
N PRO A 179 -5.99 24.72 -12.08
CA PRO A 179 -4.54 24.55 -12.01
C PRO A 179 -4.15 23.40 -11.10
N ILE A 180 -3.15 22.61 -11.52
CA ILE A 180 -2.72 21.40 -10.79
C ILE A 180 -2.31 21.76 -9.35
N ALA A 181 -1.58 22.86 -9.19
CA ALA A 181 -1.09 23.31 -7.88
C ALA A 181 -2.23 23.68 -6.93
N GLU A 182 -3.35 24.18 -7.43
CA GLU A 182 -4.54 24.52 -6.63
C GLU A 182 -5.38 23.29 -6.33
N THR A 183 -5.46 22.35 -7.27
CA THR A 183 -6.17 21.07 -7.10
C THR A 183 -5.47 20.19 -6.05
N PHE A 184 -4.14 20.20 -6.05
CA PHE A 184 -3.33 19.56 -5.03
C PHE A 184 -3.52 20.27 -3.67
N GLY A 185 -3.90 19.51 -2.65
CA GLY A 185 -4.17 20.05 -1.31
C GLY A 185 -5.60 20.57 -1.11
N SER A 186 -6.46 20.54 -2.13
CA SER A 186 -7.88 20.90 -1.99
C SER A 186 -8.85 19.82 -2.46
N ALA A 187 -8.50 19.09 -3.52
CA ALA A 187 -9.29 17.96 -4.01
C ALA A 187 -8.46 16.68 -4.17
N PHE A 188 -7.13 16.79 -4.10
CA PHE A 188 -6.22 15.66 -4.22
C PHE A 188 -5.09 15.75 -3.19
N PHE A 189 -4.79 14.65 -2.52
CA PHE A 189 -3.81 14.61 -1.43
C PHE A 189 -2.94 13.35 -1.53
N THR A 190 -1.69 13.43 -1.09
CA THR A 190 -0.77 12.29 -0.99
C THR A 190 -0.24 12.13 0.42
N GLY A 191 -0.13 10.90 0.90
CA GLY A 191 0.48 10.58 2.18
C GLY A 191 1.99 10.46 2.12
N ASP A 192 2.59 10.24 3.30
CA ASP A 192 3.99 9.87 3.41
C ASP A 192 4.18 8.37 3.06
N PRO A 193 5.36 7.94 2.60
CA PRO A 193 5.64 6.54 2.28
C PRO A 193 5.56 5.61 3.50
N LEU A 194 4.93 4.47 3.32
CA LEU A 194 4.93 3.35 4.26
C LEU A 194 5.74 2.20 3.68
N VAL A 195 6.74 1.72 4.42
CA VAL A 195 7.60 0.61 3.99
C VAL A 195 7.15 -0.68 4.66
N THR A 196 6.95 -1.74 3.88
CA THR A 196 6.72 -3.10 4.38
C THR A 196 7.87 -3.97 3.92
N ILE A 197 8.54 -4.64 4.86
CA ILE A 197 9.70 -5.51 4.62
C ILE A 197 9.32 -6.92 5.06
N ARG A 198 9.36 -7.87 4.12
CA ARG A 198 9.20 -9.30 4.40
C ARG A 198 10.55 -10.02 4.41
N ILE A 199 10.87 -10.65 5.52
CA ILE A 199 12.16 -11.31 5.78
C ILE A 199 11.90 -12.80 6.03
N ALA A 200 12.69 -13.70 5.44
CA ALA A 200 12.55 -15.14 5.68
C ALA A 200 12.91 -15.52 7.13
N SER A 201 12.21 -16.50 7.72
CA SER A 201 12.19 -16.83 9.17
C SER A 201 13.50 -17.37 9.73
N GLY A 202 14.45 -17.74 8.86
CA GLY A 202 15.81 -18.15 9.26
C GLY A 202 16.83 -17.01 9.30
N ARG A 203 16.44 -15.76 9.00
CA ARG A 203 17.39 -14.63 8.99
C ARG A 203 17.35 -13.88 10.32
N PRO A 204 18.51 -13.62 10.95
CA PRO A 204 18.55 -12.86 12.18
C PRO A 204 18.13 -11.41 11.89
N ILE A 205 17.14 -10.92 12.63
CA ILE A 205 16.65 -9.55 12.55
C ILE A 205 17.13 -8.82 13.80
N SER A 206 17.70 -7.64 13.61
CA SER A 206 18.19 -6.81 14.71
C SER A 206 17.07 -5.96 15.25
N ASP A 207 16.93 -6.00 16.56
CA ASP A 207 15.86 -5.31 17.24
C ASP A 207 16.30 -3.91 17.61
N GLY A 208 15.82 -2.94 16.84
CA GLY A 208 15.91 -1.54 17.24
C GLY A 208 15.10 -1.28 18.52
N ARG A 209 15.54 -0.34 19.35
CA ARG A 209 14.82 0.12 20.56
C ARG A 209 13.38 0.57 20.27
N ASP A 210 13.12 1.00 19.04
CA ASP A 210 11.82 1.44 18.55
C ASP A 210 10.90 0.29 18.07
N ARG A 211 11.32 -0.97 18.15
CA ARG A 211 10.52 -2.12 17.71
C ARG A 211 9.28 -2.34 18.60
N ARG A 212 8.12 -2.59 17.99
CA ARG A 212 6.88 -2.95 18.69
C ARG A 212 6.10 -4.03 17.93
N TYR A 213 5.90 -5.19 18.56
CA TYR A 213 5.17 -6.32 17.96
C TYR A 213 3.67 -6.03 17.80
N LEU A 214 3.12 -6.52 16.68
CA LEU A 214 1.70 -6.54 16.37
C LEU A 214 1.06 -7.89 16.68
N THR A 215 1.84 -8.97 16.60
CA THR A 215 1.47 -10.32 17.01
C THR A 215 2.03 -10.66 18.40
N ASN A 216 1.58 -11.77 18.98
CA ASN A 216 2.18 -12.30 20.20
C ASN A 216 3.61 -12.75 19.92
N HIS A 217 4.49 -12.70 20.92
CA HIS A 217 5.94 -12.95 20.78
C HIS A 217 6.34 -14.35 20.24
N ASN A 218 5.39 -15.28 20.11
CA ASN A 218 5.62 -16.67 19.67
C ASN A 218 5.20 -16.95 18.21
N GLU A 219 4.68 -15.98 17.48
CA GLU A 219 4.33 -16.10 16.05
C GLU A 219 5.44 -15.49 15.18
N PRO A 220 5.52 -15.82 13.87
CA PRO A 220 6.44 -15.14 12.97
C PRO A 220 6.35 -13.63 13.19
N ALA A 221 7.50 -13.03 13.49
CA ALA A 221 7.60 -11.68 14.01
C ALA A 221 6.97 -10.66 13.04
N LEU A 222 5.76 -10.23 13.34
CA LEU A 222 5.14 -9.07 12.71
C LEU A 222 5.20 -7.91 13.68
N PHE A 223 5.91 -6.86 13.29
CA PHE A 223 6.15 -5.71 14.15
C PHE A 223 6.31 -4.43 13.35
N ILE A 224 6.30 -3.31 14.07
CA ILE A 224 6.56 -1.98 13.52
C ILE A 224 7.84 -1.43 14.09
N THR A 225 8.58 -0.76 13.23
CA THR A 225 9.70 0.10 13.58
C THR A 225 9.61 1.37 12.75
N SER A 226 10.65 2.21 12.80
CA SER A 226 10.69 3.44 12.02
C SER A 226 12.05 3.70 11.43
N ALA A 227 12.06 4.09 10.16
CA ALA A 227 13.22 4.61 9.46
C ALA A 227 13.36 6.11 9.77
N ARG A 228 14.58 6.54 10.11
CA ARG A 228 14.91 7.96 10.27
C ARG A 228 15.21 8.57 8.89
N GLY A 229 14.91 9.85 8.73
CA GLY A 229 15.15 10.60 7.50
C GLY A 229 14.77 12.06 7.70
N SER A 230 14.45 12.77 6.62
CA SER A 230 13.86 14.13 6.71
C SER A 230 12.55 14.16 7.54
N LYS A 231 11.84 13.02 7.55
CA LYS A 231 10.75 12.69 8.46
C LYS A 231 10.92 11.26 8.96
N ARG A 232 10.26 10.94 10.07
CA ARG A 232 10.15 9.55 10.58
C ARG A 232 9.17 8.79 9.70
N ASN A 233 9.65 7.77 8.98
CA ASN A 233 8.81 6.91 8.15
C ASN A 233 8.56 5.59 8.88
N ASN A 234 7.36 5.05 8.73
CA ASN A 234 6.98 3.84 9.42
C ASN A 234 7.36 2.62 8.58
N VAL A 235 7.78 1.57 9.28
CA VAL A 235 8.26 0.34 8.66
C VAL A 235 7.53 -0.83 9.31
N ILE A 236 6.71 -1.54 8.54
CA ILE A 236 6.17 -2.84 8.92
C ILE A 236 7.19 -3.89 8.57
N VAL A 237 7.50 -4.77 9.52
CA VAL A 237 8.39 -5.91 9.29
C VAL A 237 7.60 -7.17 9.55
N GLN A 238 7.64 -8.08 8.58
CA GLN A 238 6.99 -9.38 8.63
C GLN A 238 8.03 -10.47 8.43
N ALA A 239 8.34 -11.22 9.48
CA ALA A 239 9.05 -12.48 9.30
C ALA A 239 8.11 -13.48 8.59
N SER A 240 8.66 -14.26 7.67
CA SER A 240 7.91 -15.18 6.83
C SER A 240 8.55 -16.54 6.86
N GLU A 241 7.76 -17.60 7.04
CA GLU A 241 8.25 -18.98 6.94
C GLU A 241 8.58 -19.39 5.49
N ARG A 242 8.25 -18.52 4.52
CA ARG A 242 8.49 -18.74 3.11
C ARG A 242 9.77 -18.05 2.65
N GLY A 243 10.26 -18.54 1.51
CA GLY A 243 11.39 -17.94 0.82
C GLY A 243 11.09 -16.52 0.35
N THR A 244 12.11 -15.85 -0.16
CA THR A 244 12.06 -14.43 -0.47
C THR A 244 11.02 -14.03 -1.51
N ARG A 245 10.71 -14.94 -2.45
CA ARG A 245 9.79 -14.74 -3.56
C ARG A 245 8.40 -15.32 -3.32
N GLU A 246 8.21 -16.03 -2.21
CA GLU A 246 6.96 -16.71 -1.88
C GLU A 246 6.24 -16.01 -0.72
N GLU A 247 4.92 -15.90 -0.81
CA GLU A 247 4.07 -15.37 0.25
C GLU A 247 3.07 -16.46 0.64
N THR A 248 2.80 -16.63 1.92
CA THR A 248 1.65 -17.43 2.33
C THR A 248 0.35 -16.69 1.99
N SER A 249 -0.74 -17.43 1.82
CA SER A 249 -2.06 -16.83 1.61
C SER A 249 -2.45 -15.85 2.73
N GLN A 250 -2.09 -16.15 3.98
CA GLN A 250 -2.38 -15.30 5.14
C GLN A 250 -1.58 -14.00 5.11
N GLU A 251 -0.28 -14.06 4.80
CA GLU A 251 0.57 -12.88 4.63
C GLU A 251 -0.01 -11.98 3.52
N ARG A 252 -0.41 -12.58 2.40
CA ARG A 252 -1.00 -11.88 1.26
C ARG A 252 -2.33 -11.22 1.60
N VAL A 253 -3.24 -11.93 2.29
CA VAL A 253 -4.51 -11.37 2.79
C VAL A 253 -4.23 -10.18 3.69
N THR A 254 -3.31 -10.34 4.65
CA THR A 254 -2.98 -9.31 5.62
C THR A 254 -2.49 -8.05 4.93
N ARG A 255 -1.54 -8.21 4.01
CA ARG A 255 -0.94 -7.11 3.25
C ARG A 255 -1.95 -6.39 2.37
N VAL A 256 -2.80 -7.11 1.64
CA VAL A 256 -3.81 -6.51 0.74
C VAL A 256 -4.88 -5.76 1.54
N LEU A 257 -5.45 -6.38 2.58
CA LEU A 257 -6.45 -5.72 3.42
C LEU A 257 -5.86 -4.50 4.14
N PHE A 258 -4.64 -4.64 4.68
CA PHE A 258 -3.93 -3.53 5.28
C PHE A 258 -3.78 -2.35 4.30
N ALA A 259 -3.32 -2.62 3.07
CA ALA A 259 -3.13 -1.59 2.05
C ALA A 259 -4.43 -0.83 1.72
N HIS A 260 -5.55 -1.54 1.60
CA HIS A 260 -6.86 -0.94 1.35
C HIS A 260 -7.35 -0.09 2.52
N LEU A 261 -7.34 -0.66 3.72
CA LEU A 261 -7.81 0.03 4.92
C LEU A 261 -6.95 1.26 5.21
N ASN A 262 -5.64 1.17 5.00
CA ASN A 262 -4.72 2.30 5.12
C ASN A 262 -5.04 3.41 4.10
N SER A 263 -5.31 3.05 2.84
CA SER A 263 -5.66 4.03 1.80
C SER A 263 -7.01 4.69 2.08
N LEU A 264 -8.01 3.95 2.55
CA LEU A 264 -9.32 4.49 2.95
C LEU A 264 -9.23 5.37 4.20
N ALA A 265 -8.49 4.95 5.22
CA ALA A 265 -8.27 5.76 6.41
C ALA A 265 -7.56 7.06 6.08
N PHE A 266 -6.55 7.00 5.20
CA PHE A 266 -5.88 8.20 4.66
C PHE A 266 -6.89 9.10 3.93
N ALA A 267 -7.66 8.56 2.98
CA ALA A 267 -8.64 9.34 2.23
C ALA A 267 -9.67 9.98 3.17
N TYR A 268 -10.18 9.25 4.16
CA TYR A 268 -11.13 9.84 5.11
C TYR A 268 -10.49 10.93 5.98
N ALA A 269 -9.24 10.76 6.42
CA ALA A 269 -8.51 11.79 7.16
C ALA A 269 -8.38 13.09 6.34
N GLN A 270 -8.17 12.98 5.02
CA GLN A 270 -8.09 14.13 4.13
C GLN A 270 -9.46 14.73 3.78
N LEU A 271 -10.51 13.91 3.70
CA LEU A 271 -11.87 14.35 3.42
C LEU A 271 -12.36 15.36 4.46
N GLN A 272 -11.94 15.21 5.72
CA GLN A 272 -12.23 16.15 6.81
C GLN A 272 -11.70 17.58 6.54
N HIS A 273 -10.67 17.73 5.70
CA HIS A 273 -10.09 19.04 5.35
C HIS A 273 -10.77 19.72 4.16
N VAL A 274 -11.55 18.97 3.35
CA VAL A 274 -12.18 19.49 2.13
C VAL A 274 -13.51 20.20 2.42
N GLY A 275 -14.14 19.93 3.55
CA GLY A 275 -15.39 20.56 3.99
C GLY A 275 -16.43 19.57 4.50
N SER A 276 -17.53 20.06 5.08
CA SER A 276 -18.55 19.27 5.78
C SER A 276 -19.64 18.68 4.86
N SER A 277 -19.71 19.10 3.59
CA SER A 277 -20.64 18.54 2.61
C SER A 277 -20.05 18.60 1.21
N ILE A 278 -19.80 17.42 0.63
CA ILE A 278 -19.43 17.28 -0.78
C ILE A 278 -20.65 16.69 -1.50
N SER A 279 -21.20 17.43 -2.45
CA SER A 279 -22.37 17.01 -3.24
C SER A 279 -23.59 16.63 -2.38
N GLY A 280 -23.82 17.35 -1.27
CA GLY A 280 -24.96 17.13 -0.38
C GLY A 280 -24.83 15.89 0.53
N LYS A 281 -23.70 15.18 0.49
CA LYS A 281 -23.42 14.02 1.33
C LYS A 281 -22.51 14.41 2.47
N THR A 282 -22.78 13.86 3.64
CA THR A 282 -21.89 13.96 4.80
C THR A 282 -20.61 13.14 4.57
N ASN A 283 -19.51 13.52 5.24
CA ASN A 283 -18.25 12.78 5.16
C ASN A 283 -18.43 11.31 5.57
N ARG A 284 -19.27 11.05 6.56
CA ARG A 284 -19.59 9.70 7.03
C ARG A 284 -20.32 8.88 5.96
N GLU A 285 -21.27 9.45 5.24
CA GLU A 285 -21.94 8.75 4.12
C GLU A 285 -20.98 8.43 2.99
N ILE A 286 -20.04 9.33 2.68
CA ILE A 286 -19.00 9.10 1.68
C ILE A 286 -18.12 7.92 2.10
N LEU A 287 -17.64 7.91 3.36
CA LEU A 287 -16.85 6.80 3.91
C LEU A 287 -17.64 5.49 3.88
N ARG A 288 -18.90 5.50 4.32
CA ARG A 288 -19.77 4.32 4.32
C ARG A 288 -19.90 3.72 2.93
N ASN A 289 -20.10 4.55 1.91
CA ASN A 289 -20.22 4.10 0.52
C ASN A 289 -18.90 3.53 0.00
N ALA A 290 -17.77 4.13 0.34
CA ALA A 290 -16.44 3.63 -0.01
C ALA A 290 -16.14 2.26 0.64
N ILE A 291 -16.50 2.10 1.92
CA ILE A 291 -16.39 0.83 2.63
C ILE A 291 -17.29 -0.22 1.99
N LYS A 292 -18.56 0.12 1.73
CA LYS A 292 -19.51 -0.79 1.10
C LYS A 292 -18.95 -1.29 -0.24
N ALA A 293 -18.48 -0.37 -1.09
CA ALA A 293 -17.88 -0.73 -2.36
C ALA A 293 -16.64 -1.62 -2.21
N MET A 294 -15.77 -1.35 -1.22
CA MET A 294 -14.66 -2.23 -0.90
C MET A 294 -15.13 -3.63 -0.51
N ILE A 295 -16.11 -3.75 0.39
CA ILE A 295 -16.65 -5.03 0.85
C ILE A 295 -17.30 -5.80 -0.30
N ASP A 296 -18.10 -5.14 -1.12
CA ASP A 296 -18.75 -5.75 -2.28
C ASP A 296 -17.69 -6.31 -3.25
N ARG A 297 -16.60 -5.57 -3.52
CA ARG A 297 -15.48 -6.02 -4.37
C ARG A 297 -14.72 -7.21 -3.79
N LEU A 298 -14.52 -7.23 -2.47
CA LEU A 298 -13.88 -8.36 -1.78
C LEU A 298 -14.79 -9.60 -1.76
N ALA A 299 -16.11 -9.42 -1.73
CA ALA A 299 -17.09 -10.50 -1.74
C ALA A 299 -17.23 -11.15 -3.12
N THR A 300 -17.18 -10.37 -4.20
CA THR A 300 -17.25 -10.86 -5.58
C THR A 300 -15.92 -11.38 -6.12
N PHE A 301 -14.95 -11.62 -5.24
CA PHE A 301 -13.65 -12.15 -5.62
C PHE A 301 -13.81 -13.59 -6.13
N ASN A 302 -13.92 -13.71 -7.45
CA ASN A 302 -14.08 -14.99 -8.14
C ASN A 302 -12.72 -15.67 -8.34
N GLN A 303 -12.71 -16.98 -8.09
CA GLN A 303 -11.65 -17.88 -8.50
C GLN A 303 -11.67 -17.99 -10.03
N GLY A 304 -10.96 -17.11 -10.73
CA GLY A 304 -10.64 -17.32 -12.14
C GLY A 304 -9.86 -18.64 -12.27
N ASP A 305 -10.34 -19.51 -13.16
CA ASP A 305 -9.95 -20.91 -13.38
C ASP A 305 -8.62 -21.42 -12.79
N ALA A 306 -8.77 -22.41 -11.90
CA ALA A 306 -7.94 -23.62 -11.82
C ALA A 306 -6.48 -23.55 -11.31
N ARG A 307 -6.17 -22.77 -10.25
CA ARG A 307 -5.00 -23.07 -9.41
C ARG A 307 -5.33 -23.01 -7.91
N ASP A 308 -5.22 -24.17 -7.24
CA ASP A 308 -5.40 -24.33 -5.79
C ASP A 308 -4.57 -23.34 -4.94
N LYS A 309 -3.46 -22.83 -5.48
CA LYS A 309 -2.52 -21.96 -4.76
C LYS A 309 -3.13 -20.65 -4.25
N ASP A 310 -4.22 -20.16 -4.86
CA ASP A 310 -4.85 -18.89 -4.47
C ASP A 310 -6.23 -19.06 -3.81
N ALA A 311 -6.71 -20.29 -3.62
CA ALA A 311 -8.01 -20.56 -3.03
C ALA A 311 -8.08 -20.02 -1.58
N ALA A 312 -7.06 -20.28 -0.77
CA ALA A 312 -6.99 -19.81 0.62
C ALA A 312 -6.89 -18.28 0.72
N PHE A 313 -6.16 -17.63 -0.20
CA PHE A 313 -6.11 -16.16 -0.26
C PHE A 313 -7.50 -15.59 -0.60
N SER A 314 -8.17 -16.17 -1.60
CA SER A 314 -9.53 -15.79 -1.99
C SER A 314 -10.52 -15.93 -0.86
N GLU A 315 -10.47 -17.05 -0.16
CA GLU A 315 -11.36 -17.32 0.95
C GLU A 315 -11.13 -16.38 2.12
N GLY A 316 -9.88 -16.01 2.41
CA GLY A 316 -9.57 -15.02 3.45
C GLY A 316 -10.16 -13.64 3.16
N LEU A 317 -10.15 -13.20 1.89
CA LEU A 317 -10.79 -11.93 1.48
C LEU A 317 -12.32 -12.01 1.58
N ARG A 318 -12.93 -13.10 1.09
CA ARG A 318 -14.38 -13.31 1.18
C ARG A 318 -14.85 -13.43 2.63
N THR A 319 -14.07 -14.08 3.48
CA THR A 319 -14.32 -14.20 4.93
C THR A 319 -14.34 -12.84 5.59
N PHE A 320 -13.37 -11.96 5.27
CA PHE A 320 -13.38 -10.57 5.72
C PHE A 320 -14.62 -9.83 5.23
N ALA A 321 -14.95 -9.93 3.94
CA ALA A 321 -16.11 -9.27 3.34
C ALA A 321 -17.43 -9.71 4.00
N LYS A 322 -17.64 -11.02 4.13
CA LYS A 322 -18.82 -11.62 4.80
C LYS A 322 -18.90 -11.20 6.26
N ALA A 323 -17.77 -11.07 6.94
CA ALA A 323 -17.75 -10.61 8.32
C ALA A 323 -18.22 -9.16 8.44
N TYR A 324 -18.00 -8.29 7.44
CA TYR A 324 -18.35 -6.86 7.53
C TYR A 324 -19.53 -6.41 6.67
N SER A 325 -20.10 -7.27 5.82
CA SER A 325 -21.26 -6.93 4.97
C SER A 325 -22.48 -6.41 5.74
N GLY A 326 -22.74 -6.94 6.93
CA GLY A 326 -23.77 -6.44 7.86
C GLY A 326 -23.27 -5.47 8.94
N ARG A 327 -21.98 -5.14 8.94
CA ARG A 327 -21.31 -4.37 10.00
C ARG A 327 -20.51 -3.18 9.44
N ILE A 328 -21.00 -2.59 8.35
CA ILE A 328 -20.36 -1.46 7.67
C ILE A 328 -20.20 -0.27 8.64
N GLU A 329 -21.18 0.02 9.48
CA GLU A 329 -21.09 1.10 10.48
C GLU A 329 -20.02 0.86 11.55
N GLU A 330 -19.82 -0.39 11.95
CA GLU A 330 -18.74 -0.77 12.88
C GLU A 330 -17.38 -0.49 12.22
N LEU A 331 -17.22 -0.91 10.97
CA LEU A 331 -15.99 -0.68 10.21
C LEU A 331 -15.76 0.81 9.92
N ALA A 332 -16.81 1.56 9.60
CA ALA A 332 -16.75 3.01 9.45
C ALA A 332 -16.22 3.65 10.73
N THR A 333 -16.87 3.39 11.88
CA THR A 333 -16.44 3.93 13.19
C THR A 333 -14.98 3.61 13.49
N LYS A 334 -14.51 2.39 13.18
CA LYS A 334 -13.09 2.02 13.33
C LYS A 334 -12.18 2.85 12.41
N LEU A 335 -12.53 3.00 11.12
CA LEU A 335 -11.76 3.80 10.17
C LEU A 335 -11.78 5.30 10.51
N GLU A 336 -12.89 5.80 11.07
CA GLU A 336 -12.98 7.17 11.59
C GLU A 336 -11.97 7.37 12.72
N ALA A 337 -11.97 6.48 13.72
CA ALA A 337 -11.00 6.54 14.82
C ALA A 337 -9.55 6.48 14.32
N LEU A 338 -9.27 5.61 13.35
CA LEU A 338 -7.97 5.50 12.70
C LEU A 338 -7.57 6.78 11.95
N SER A 339 -8.50 7.41 11.24
CA SER A 339 -8.25 8.67 10.52
C SER A 339 -7.90 9.84 11.45
N LEU A 340 -8.52 9.89 12.64
CA LEU A 340 -8.22 10.91 13.64
C LEU A 340 -6.80 10.76 14.18
N GLU A 341 -6.30 9.53 14.28
CA GLU A 341 -4.90 9.29 14.63
C GLU A 341 -3.94 9.71 13.50
N TRP A 342 -4.37 9.61 12.24
CA TRP A 342 -3.58 10.06 11.09
C TRP A 342 -3.33 11.56 11.08
N ASN A 343 -4.34 12.36 11.46
CA ASN A 343 -4.27 13.83 11.46
C ASN A 343 -3.52 14.41 12.66
N LYS A 344 -3.16 13.61 13.67
CA LYS A 344 -2.43 14.08 14.86
C LYS A 344 -0.93 14.20 14.57
N PRO A 345 -0.24 15.24 15.07
CA PRO A 345 1.22 15.33 14.99
C PRO A 345 1.85 14.07 15.61
N THR A 346 2.70 13.41 14.83
CA THR A 346 3.16 12.04 15.02
C THR A 346 3.99 11.85 16.29
N LYS A 347 3.34 11.45 17.38
CA LYS A 347 4.00 10.68 18.45
C LYS A 347 3.88 9.20 18.14
N PHE A 348 5.01 8.48 18.12
CA PHE A 348 5.14 7.08 17.71
C PHE A 348 4.18 6.11 18.46
N GLU A 349 3.84 6.41 19.70
CA GLU A 349 2.91 5.62 20.53
C GLU A 349 1.47 5.58 20.00
N ARG A 350 1.01 6.63 19.31
CA ARG A 350 -0.35 6.69 18.74
C ARG A 350 -0.47 5.95 17.43
N PHE A 351 0.59 6.00 16.64
CA PHE A 351 0.71 5.22 15.41
C PHE A 351 0.74 3.71 15.68
N ARG A 352 1.30 3.28 16.83
CA ARG A 352 1.14 1.89 17.31
C ARG A 352 -0.34 1.54 17.47
N GLY A 353 -1.12 2.38 18.15
CA GLY A 353 -2.55 2.17 18.32
C GLY A 353 -3.24 1.99 16.97
N TYR A 354 -2.94 2.87 16.00
CA TYR A 354 -3.46 2.76 14.65
C TYR A 354 -3.15 1.39 14.02
N PHE A 355 -1.88 1.00 13.93
CA PHE A 355 -1.53 -0.21 13.18
C PHE A 355 -1.94 -1.46 13.92
N LYS A 356 -1.84 -1.49 15.26
CA LYS A 356 -2.37 -2.59 16.04
C LYS A 356 -3.87 -2.72 15.80
N SER A 357 -4.63 -1.62 15.79
CA SER A 357 -6.06 -1.66 15.49
C SER A 357 -6.38 -2.10 14.06
N VAL A 358 -5.63 -1.66 13.04
CA VAL A 358 -5.79 -2.14 11.65
C VAL A 358 -5.42 -3.62 11.54
N HIS A 359 -4.31 -4.02 12.16
CA HIS A 359 -3.83 -5.39 12.18
C HIS A 359 -4.81 -6.32 12.89
N ASP A 360 -5.24 -5.97 14.11
CA ASP A 360 -6.24 -6.71 14.89
C ASP A 360 -7.55 -6.79 14.09
N LEU A 361 -7.95 -5.71 13.42
CA LEU A 361 -9.11 -5.71 12.52
C LEU A 361 -8.96 -6.74 11.39
N VAL A 362 -7.79 -6.83 10.78
CA VAL A 362 -7.49 -7.76 9.68
C VAL A 362 -7.33 -9.19 10.17
N ILE A 363 -6.42 -9.46 11.11
CA ILE A 363 -6.12 -10.81 11.60
C ILE A 363 -7.31 -11.42 12.35
N ARG A 364 -7.93 -10.70 13.30
CA ARG A 364 -9.06 -11.25 14.05
C ARG A 364 -10.22 -11.65 13.15
N THR A 365 -10.44 -10.88 12.08
CA THR A 365 -11.56 -11.15 11.17
C THR A 365 -11.23 -12.25 10.16
N SER A 366 -10.02 -12.24 9.60
CA SER A 366 -9.63 -13.11 8.49
C SER A 366 -9.05 -14.45 8.96
N VAL A 367 -8.27 -14.46 10.05
CA VAL A 367 -7.51 -15.64 10.50
C VAL A 367 -8.34 -16.50 11.44
N GLU A 368 -8.98 -15.92 12.47
CA GLU A 368 -9.80 -16.70 13.42
C GLU A 368 -10.93 -17.44 12.71
N LYS A 369 -11.57 -16.80 11.72
CA LYS A 369 -12.66 -17.42 10.94
C LYS A 369 -12.18 -18.42 9.88
N ALA A 370 -11.03 -18.19 9.25
CA ALA A 370 -10.47 -19.15 8.30
C ALA A 370 -10.00 -20.44 9.02
N ILE A 371 -9.42 -20.31 10.22
CA ILE A 371 -9.08 -21.45 11.08
C ILE A 371 -10.36 -22.20 11.50
N ASP A 372 -11.40 -21.48 11.94
CA ASP A 372 -12.69 -22.09 12.30
C ASP A 372 -13.32 -22.88 11.15
N ILE A 373 -13.24 -22.36 9.91
CA ILE A 373 -13.77 -23.03 8.72
C ILE A 373 -12.91 -24.24 8.34
N SER A 374 -11.58 -24.12 8.42
CA SER A 374 -10.66 -25.25 8.16
C SER A 374 -10.81 -26.38 9.18
N MET A 375 -11.12 -26.05 10.43
CA MET A 375 -11.36 -27.06 11.48
C MET A 375 -12.76 -27.69 11.40
N LYS A 376 -13.76 -26.97 10.87
CA LYS A 376 -15.14 -27.47 10.72
C LYS A 376 -15.43 -28.16 9.39
N GLY A 377 -14.59 -27.94 8.36
CA GLY A 377 -14.73 -28.53 7.02
C GLY A 377 -13.99 -29.84 6.78
N GLY A 378 -13.40 -30.44 7.82
CA GLY A 378 -12.60 -31.67 7.76
C GLY A 378 -13.29 -32.92 8.32
N THR A 379 -14.61 -33.07 8.10
CA THR A 379 -15.37 -34.28 8.47
C THR A 379 -16.21 -34.76 7.30
#